data_AF-A0A353DMM1-F1
#
_entry.id   AF-A0A353DMM1-F1
#
_cell.length_a   1.000
_cell.length_b   1.000
_cell.length_c   1.000
_cell.angle_alpha   90.00
_cell.angle_beta   90.00
_cell.angle_gamma   90.00
#
_symmetry.space_group_name_H-M   'P 1'
#
loop_
_entity.id
_entity.type
_entity.pdbx_description
1 polymer ?
#
loop_
_entity_poly.entity_id
_entity_poly.type
_entity_poly.pdbx_seq_one_letter_code
_entity_poly.pdbx_strand_id
1 'polypeptide(L)' 'TISPKEENEIRKDFLSCQAENPSVYIAFFAKKEGLSVSIYKPNKKGKAMVVFQGRDAQKAVQKYLPSEKRPPLCQN' A
#
# COMPACT_ATOMS: atom_id res chain seq x y z
N THR A 1 -5.99 3.83 -6.30
CA THR A 1 -4.69 4.50 -6.53
C THR A 1 -4.46 5.51 -5.42
N ILE A 2 -3.20 5.76 -5.10
CA ILE A 2 -2.80 6.74 -4.07
C ILE A 2 -2.20 7.99 -4.71
N SER A 3 -2.29 9.09 -3.98
CA SER A 3 -1.64 10.37 -4.24
C SER A 3 -0.16 10.32 -3.82
N PRO A 4 0.68 11.22 -4.33
CA PRO A 4 2.09 11.30 -3.92
C PRO A 4 2.28 11.51 -2.41
N LYS A 5 1.35 12.23 -1.76
CA LYS A 5 1.36 12.43 -0.31
C LYS A 5 1.11 11.12 0.45
N GLU A 6 0.04 10.42 0.10
CA GLU A 6 -0.30 9.10 0.67
C GLU A 6 0.87 8.11 0.45
N GLU A 7 1.49 8.12 -0.73
CA GLU A 7 2.67 7.29 -1.03
C GLU A 7 3.86 7.58 -0.12
N ASN A 8 4.21 8.86 0.06
CA ASN A 8 5.33 9.26 0.91
C ASN A 8 5.11 8.88 2.38
N GLU A 9 3.88 9.05 2.89
CA GLU A 9 3.54 8.64 4.26
C GLU A 9 3.66 7.12 4.44
N ILE A 10 3.15 6.32 3.49
CA ILE A 10 3.29 4.86 3.52
C ILE A 10 4.78 4.47 3.46
N ARG A 11 5.57 5.04 2.53
CA ARG A 11 7.00 4.72 2.42
C ARG A 11 7.73 5.03 3.73
N LYS A 12 7.46 6.17 4.35
CA LYS A 12 8.09 6.57 5.62
C LYS A 12 7.75 5.61 6.75
N ASP A 13 6.48 5.26 6.91
CA ASP A 13 6.02 4.38 7.99
C ASP A 13 6.52 2.93 7.88
N PHE A 14 6.85 2.49 6.67
CA PHE A 14 7.30 1.13 6.40
C PHE A 14 8.79 1.03 6.01
N LEU A 15 9.53 2.13 6.04
CA LEU A 15 10.93 2.18 5.62
C LEU A 15 11.82 1.21 6.40
N SER A 16 11.61 1.11 7.72
CA SER A 16 12.37 0.21 8.60
C SER A 16 12.08 -1.27 8.36
N CYS A 17 10.98 -1.59 7.69
CA CYS A 17 10.55 -2.96 7.37
C CYS A 17 10.59 -3.22 5.85
N GLN A 18 11.35 -2.40 5.11
CA GLN A 18 11.55 -2.61 3.68
C GLN A 18 12.23 -3.96 3.47
N ALA A 19 11.69 -4.72 2.52
CA ALA A 19 12.18 -6.05 2.19
C ALA A 19 12.59 -6.10 0.72
N GLU A 20 13.22 -7.20 0.33
CA GLU A 20 13.56 -7.45 -1.06
C GLU A 20 12.31 -7.38 -1.93
N ASN A 21 12.43 -6.67 -3.05
CA ASN A 21 11.33 -6.44 -3.95
C ASN A 21 11.01 -7.71 -4.74
N PRO A 22 9.82 -8.31 -4.60
CA PRO A 22 9.50 -9.58 -5.25
C PRO A 22 9.16 -9.42 -6.74
N SER A 23 9.07 -8.20 -7.28
CA SER A 23 8.66 -7.98 -8.67
C SER A 23 9.23 -6.70 -9.27
N VAL A 24 9.65 -6.77 -10.54
CA VAL A 24 10.11 -5.60 -11.32
C VAL A 24 9.04 -4.52 -11.50
N TYR A 25 7.75 -4.84 -11.29
CA TYR A 25 6.64 -3.89 -11.38
C TYR A 25 6.37 -3.14 -10.08
N ILE A 26 6.93 -3.62 -8.97
CA ILE A 26 6.80 -2.99 -7.66
C ILE A 26 7.93 -1.96 -7.52
N ALA A 27 7.59 -0.77 -7.05
CA ALA A 27 8.52 0.31 -6.76
C ALA A 27 8.97 0.31 -5.29
N PHE A 28 8.14 -0.24 -4.39
CA PHE A 28 8.45 -0.37 -2.97
C PHE A 28 7.70 -1.57 -2.39
N PHE A 29 8.42 -2.42 -1.67
CA PHE A 29 7.87 -3.56 -0.94
C PHE A 29 8.35 -3.54 0.50
N ALA A 30 7.43 -3.74 1.43
CA ALA A 30 7.74 -3.86 2.85
C ALA A 30 6.88 -4.93 3.49
N LYS A 31 7.43 -5.60 4.49
CA LYS A 31 6.73 -6.66 5.22
C LYS A 31 7.02 -6.51 6.72
N LYS A 32 5.95 -6.45 7.50
CA LYS A 32 6.00 -6.57 8.95
C LYS A 32 5.03 -7.66 9.41
N GLU A 33 5.04 -7.99 10.69
CA GLU A 33 4.16 -9.03 11.21
C GLU A 33 2.68 -8.70 10.90
N GLY A 34 1.99 -9.63 10.23
CA GLY A 34 0.58 -9.49 9.88
C GLY A 34 0.24 -8.55 8.72
N LEU A 35 1.21 -7.87 8.10
CA LEU A 35 0.97 -6.93 7.00
C LEU A 35 2.14 -6.87 6.00
N SER A 36 1.83 -7.05 4.72
CA SER A 36 2.70 -6.70 3.60
C SER A 36 2.12 -5.54 2.79
N VAL A 37 3.01 -4.67 2.31
CA VAL A 37 2.68 -3.49 1.53
C VAL A 37 3.44 -3.54 0.21
N SER A 38 2.72 -3.37 -0.90
CA SER A 38 3.30 -3.27 -2.24
C SER A 38 2.84 -1.97 -2.89
N ILE A 39 3.79 -1.11 -3.28
CA ILE A 39 3.53 0.09 -4.08
C ILE A 39 4.04 -0.19 -5.49
N TYR A 40 3.14 -0.19 -6.46
CA TYR A 40 3.45 -0.44 -7.85
C TYR A 40 3.95 0.82 -8.54
N LYS A 41 4.85 0.64 -9.52
CA LYS A 41 5.30 1.73 -10.39
C LYS A 41 4.08 2.46 -10.99
N PRO A 42 4.09 3.80 -11.07
CA PRO A 42 2.97 4.56 -11.59
C PRO A 42 2.67 4.19 -13.05
N ASN A 43 1.39 4.18 -13.40
CA ASN A 43 0.98 3.97 -14.78
C ASN A 43 1.22 5.22 -15.65
N LYS A 44 0.89 5.16 -16.95
CA LYS A 44 1.03 6.29 -17.91
C LYS A 44 0.30 7.59 -17.48
N LYS A 45 -0.59 7.53 -16.49
CA LYS A 45 -1.32 8.67 -15.92
C LYS A 45 -0.70 9.17 -14.60
N GLY A 46 0.49 8.70 -14.23
CA GLY A 46 1.20 9.09 -13.01
C GLY A 46 0.59 8.55 -11.71
N LYS A 47 -0.37 7.61 -11.79
CA LYS A 47 -1.07 7.09 -10.61
C LYS A 47 -0.38 5.83 -10.10
N ALA A 48 0.11 5.88 -8.86
CA ALA A 48 0.61 4.72 -8.14
C ALA A 48 -0.53 3.91 -7.52
N MET A 49 -0.36 2.59 -7.49
CA MET A 49 -1.28 1.66 -6.83
C MET A 49 -0.60 1.09 -5.59
N VAL A 50 -1.33 1.04 -4.48
CA VAL A 50 -0.88 0.34 -3.27
C VAL A 50 -1.78 -0.86 -3.03
N VAL A 51 -1.17 -1.95 -2.58
CA VAL A 51 -1.84 -3.16 -2.13
C VAL A 51 -1.37 -3.47 -0.72
N PHE A 52 -2.33 -3.64 0.19
CA PHE A 52 -2.13 -4.11 1.55
C PHE A 52 -2.64 -5.55 1.64
N GLN A 53 -1.82 -6.46 2.17
CA GLN A 53 -2.18 -7.88 2.34
C GLN A 53 -1.81 -8.38 3.74
N GLY A 54 -2.57 -9.36 4.25
CA GLY A 54 -2.41 -9.91 5.59
C GLY A 54 -3.54 -9.52 6.54
N ARG A 55 -3.49 -10.04 7.77
CA ARG A 55 -4.55 -9.87 8.78
C ARG A 55 -4.82 -8.40 9.15
N ASP A 56 -3.82 -7.53 9.03
CA ASP A 56 -3.94 -6.11 9.36
C ASP A 56 -4.17 -5.22 8.12
N ALA A 57 -4.44 -5.80 6.95
CA ALA A 57 -4.64 -5.06 5.71
C ALA A 57 -5.82 -4.08 5.77
N GLN A 58 -6.93 -4.49 6.38
CA GLN A 58 -8.12 -3.63 6.50
C GLN A 58 -7.82 -2.38 7.34
N LYS A 59 -7.09 -2.53 8.45
CA LYS A 59 -6.66 -1.39 9.29
C LYS A 59 -5.74 -0.46 8.51
N ALA A 60 -4.83 -1.01 7.71
CA ALA A 60 -3.94 -0.20 6.86
C ALA A 60 -4.74 0.58 5.79
N VAL A 61 -5.73 -0.05 5.14
CA VAL A 61 -6.63 0.63 4.21
C VAL A 61 -7.36 1.79 4.90
N GLN A 62 -7.89 1.58 6.11
CA GLN A 62 -8.57 2.65 6.86
C GLN A 62 -7.64 3.81 7.24
N LYS A 63 -6.36 3.53 7.51
CA LYS A 63 -5.38 4.56 7.87
C LYS A 63 -4.95 5.41 6.67
N TYR A 64 -4.65 4.78 5.53
CA TYR A 64 -3.99 5.46 4.40
C TYR A 64 -4.92 5.80 3.23
N LEU A 65 -6.11 5.18 3.14
CA LEU A 65 -7.06 5.45 2.07
C LEU A 65 -8.30 6.16 2.64
N PRO A 66 -8.66 7.35 2.12
CA PRO A 66 -9.86 8.05 2.54
C PRO A 66 -11.11 7.22 2.27
N SER A 67 -12.16 7.41 3.09
CA SER A 67 -13.43 6.66 3.03
C SER A 67 -14.02 6.55 1.62
N GLU A 68 -13.93 7.62 0.84
CA GLU A 68 -14.44 7.71 -0.54
C GLU A 68 -13.70 6.79 -1.53
N LYS A 69 -12.48 6.36 -1.21
CA LYS A 69 -11.65 5.48 -2.05
C LYS A 69 -11.64 4.03 -1.55
N ARG A 70 -12.33 3.72 -0.44
CA ARG A 70 -12.36 2.35 0.10
C ARG A 70 -13.32 1.51 -0.73
N PRO A 71 -12.93 0.30 -1.19
CA PRO A 71 -13.91 -0.65 -1.69
C PRO A 71 -14.91 -0.97 -0.56
N PRO A 72 -16.16 -1.34 -0.88
CA PRO A 72 -17.13 -1.77 0.12
C PRO A 72 -16.51 -2.89 0.95
N LEU A 73 -16.59 -2.77 2.27
CA LEU A 73 -16.17 -3.83 3.16
C LEU A 73 -17.09 -5.01 2.89
N CYS A 74 -16.59 -6.06 2.25
CA CYS A 74 -17.28 -7.34 2.24
C CYS A 74 -17.33 -7.83 3.70
N GLN A 75 -18.47 -7.63 4.33
CA GLN A 75 -18.81 -8.29 5.58
C GLN A 75 -19.18 -9.72 5.20
N ASN A 76 -18.27 -10.67 5.43
CA ASN A 76 -18.59 -12.09 5.42
C ASN A 76 -19.33 -12.45 6.72
#